data_AF-A0AAP2A9E0-F1
#
_entry.id   AF-A0AAP2A9E0-F1
#
_cell.length_a   1.000
_cell.length_b   1.000
_cell.length_c   1.000
_cell.angle_alpha   90.00
_cell.angle_beta   90.00
_cell.angle_gamma   90.00
#
_symmetry.space_group_name_H-M   'P 1'
#
loop_
_entity.id
_entity.type
_entity.pdbx_description
1 polymer ?
#
loop_
_entity_poly.entity_id
_entity_poly.type
_entity_poly.pdbx_seq_one_letter_code
_entity_poly.pdbx_strand_id
1 'polypeptide(L)' 'MKKVLVFFNSQQAEVINMLKPVTSITRYYPNGDEVSLKIMLTGVHSLTGDHIEIYVASDRELTHDEVVGAVNKYL' A
#
# COMPACT_ATOMS: atom_id res chain seq x y z
N MET A 1 4.04 1.12 -15.50
CA MET A 1 3.34 0.43 -14.41
C MET A 1 4.05 0.73 -13.10
N LYS A 2 3.33 0.73 -11.97
CA LYS A 2 3.85 0.73 -10.60
C LYS A 2 3.06 -0.30 -9.78
N LYS A 3 3.74 -0.98 -8.86
CA LYS A 3 3.11 -1.85 -7.86
C LYS A 3 2.69 -1.00 -6.67
N VAL A 4 1.45 -1.14 -6.23
CA VAL A 4 0.91 -0.45 -5.05
C VAL A 4 0.48 -1.50 -4.04
N LEU A 5 1.02 -1.42 -2.83
CA LEU A 5 0.55 -2.18 -1.67
C LEU A 5 -0.70 -1.51 -1.10
N VAL A 6 -1.80 -2.25 -1.03
CA VAL A 6 -3.08 -1.73 -0.55
C VAL A 6 -3.45 -2.41 0.76
N PHE A 7 -3.67 -1.59 1.79
CA PHE A 7 -4.12 -2.00 3.11
C PHE A 7 -5.49 -1.40 3.34
N PHE A 8 -6.52 -2.25 3.36
CA PHE A 8 -7.90 -1.77 3.40
C PHE A 8 -8.74 -2.61 4.36
N ASN A 9 -9.56 -1.95 5.19
CA ASN A 9 -10.56 -2.56 6.05
C ASN A 9 -9.99 -3.67 6.96
N SER A 10 -8.77 -3.47 7.48
CA SER A 10 -8.02 -4.45 8.30
C SER A 10 -7.86 -5.84 7.66
N GLN A 11 -8.02 -5.95 6.34
CA GLN A 11 -7.78 -7.17 5.59
C GLN A 11 -6.28 -7.34 5.31
N GLN A 12 -5.90 -8.54 4.85
CA GLN A 12 -4.54 -8.79 4.41
C GLN A 12 -4.17 -7.85 3.25
N ALA A 13 -2.94 -7.32 3.29
CA ALA A 13 -2.43 -6.47 2.23
C ALA A 13 -2.41 -7.20 0.87
N GLU A 14 -2.73 -6.46 -0.18
CA GLU A 14 -2.69 -6.93 -1.57
C GLU A 14 -1.79 -6.03 -2.43
N VAL A 15 -1.34 -6.55 -3.58
CA VAL A 15 -0.56 -5.78 -4.56
C VAL A 15 -1.37 -5.58 -5.83
N ILE A 16 -1.44 -4.32 -6.26
CA ILE A 16 -2.11 -3.93 -7.49
C ILE A 16 -1.12 -3.27 -8.43
N ASN A 17 -1.17 -3.65 -9.71
CA ASN A 17 -0.39 -3.00 -10.76
C ASN A 17 -1.21 -1.85 -11.35
N MET A 18 -0.69 -0.63 -11.29
CA MET A 18 -1.36 0.56 -11.81
C MET A 18 -0.46 1.35 -12.77
N LEU A 19 -1.08 2.21 -13.59
CA LEU A 19 -0.33 3.18 -14.37
C LEU A 19 0.30 4.23 -13.44
N LYS A 20 1.51 4.70 -13.77
CA LYS A 20 2.24 5.68 -12.96
C LYS A 20 1.44 6.95 -12.63
N PRO A 21 0.65 7.53 -13.58
CA PRO A 21 -0.13 8.74 -13.34
C PRO A 21 -1.31 8.58 -12.37
N VAL A 22 -1.76 7.35 -12.07
CA VAL A 22 -2.87 7.12 -11.14
C VAL A 22 -2.42 7.46 -9.72
N THR A 23 -3.14 8.33 -9.03
CA THR A 23 -2.76 8.83 -7.70
C THR A 23 -3.67 8.37 -6.56
N SER A 24 -4.79 7.71 -6.87
CA SER A 24 -5.71 7.17 -5.87
C SER A 24 -6.39 5.88 -6.33
N ILE A 25 -6.98 5.15 -5.37
CA ILE A 25 -7.69 3.88 -5.56
C ILE A 25 -9.04 3.98 -4.86
N THR A 26 -10.13 3.75 -5.60
CA THR A 26 -11.46 3.67 -5.00
C THR A 26 -11.69 2.29 -4.40
N ARG A 27 -12.19 2.26 -3.16
CA ARG A 27 -12.61 1.06 -2.43
C ARG A 27 -13.98 1.25 -1.80
N TYR A 28 -14.64 0.12 -1.54
CA TYR A 28 -15.94 0.07 -0.90
C TYR A 28 -15.82 -0.74 0.38
N TYR A 29 -16.25 -0.15 1.50
CA TYR A 29 -16.42 -0.88 2.74
C TYR A 29 -17.58 -1.87 2.63
N PRO A 30 -17.67 -2.90 3.51
CA PRO A 30 -18.77 -3.87 3.48
C PRO A 30 -20.17 -3.26 3.65
N ASN A 31 -20.25 -2.08 4.26
CA ASN A 31 -21.50 -1.32 4.42
C ASN A 31 -21.90 -0.53 3.16
N GLY A 32 -21.07 -0.52 2.11
CA GLY A 32 -21.29 0.18 0.85
C GLY A 32 -20.65 1.57 0.77
N ASP A 33 -20.04 2.07 1.85
CA ASP A 33 -19.38 3.38 1.83
C ASP A 33 -18.16 3.38 0.91
N GLU A 34 -18.09 4.39 0.04
CA GLU A 34 -16.97 4.60 -0.86
C GLU A 34 -15.85 5.39 -0.17
N VAL A 35 -14.60 4.97 -0.38
CA VAL A 35 -13.42 5.74 0.01
C VAL A 35 -12.39 5.78 -1.11
N SER A 36 -11.79 6.95 -1.32
CA SER A 36 -10.67 7.14 -2.23
C SER A 36 -9.36 7.11 -1.45
N LEU A 37 -8.61 6.01 -1.57
CA LEU A 37 -7.32 5.83 -0.92
C LEU A 37 -6.25 6.54 -1.74
N LYS A 38 -5.57 7.52 -1.15
CA LYS A 38 -4.44 8.19 -1.81
C LYS A 38 -3.24 7.25 -1.89
N ILE A 39 -2.61 7.20 -3.05
CA ILE A 39 -1.35 6.48 -3.25
C ILE A 39 -0.22 7.40 -2.78
N MET A 40 0.52 6.96 -1.78
CA MET A 40 1.70 7.63 -1.24
C MET A 40 2.96 6.84 -1.61
N LEU A 41 4.08 7.56 -1.76
CA LEU A 41 5.40 6.96 -1.87
C LEU A 41 6.01 6.98 -0.46
N THR A 42 6.42 5.83 0.05
CA THR A 42 7.09 5.73 1.35
C THR A 42 8.38 4.93 1.21
N GLY A 43 9.36 5.29 2.03
CA GLY A 43 10.65 4.63 2.12
C GLY A 43 10.64 3.57 3.20
N VAL A 44 11.12 2.37 2.88
CA VAL A 44 11.41 1.34 3.89
C VAL A 44 12.91 1.11 3.94
N HIS A 45 13.47 1.21 5.14
CA HIS A 45 14.85 0.82 5.38
C HIS A 45 14.93 -0.71 5.39
N SER A 46 15.57 -1.29 4.39
CA SER A 46 15.92 -2.71 4.41
C SER A 46 16.93 -2.97 5.53
N LEU A 47 16.88 -4.17 6.11
CA LEU A 47 17.92 -4.71 6.99
C LEU A 47 19.31 -4.71 6.32
N THR A 48 19.39 -4.76 4.98
CA THR A 48 20.64 -4.70 4.20
C THR A 48 21.18 -3.28 4.00
N GLY A 49 20.46 -2.25 4.46
CA GLY A 49 20.81 -0.85 4.24
C GLY A 49 20.30 -0.25 2.92
N ASP A 50 19.64 -1.05 2.08
CA ASP A 50 19.00 -0.55 0.86
C ASP A 50 17.71 0.23 1.19
N HIS A 51 17.54 1.38 0.53
CA HIS A 51 16.30 2.15 0.60
C HIS A 51 15.39 1.70 -0.54
N ILE A 52 14.30 1.02 -0.20
CA ILE A 52 13.28 0.64 -1.17
C ILE A 52 12.14 1.65 -1.06
N GLU A 53 11.92 2.42 -2.13
CA GLU A 53 10.73 3.24 -2.28
C GLU A 53 9.56 2.36 -2.73
N ILE A 54 8.46 2.40 -1.99
CA ILE A 54 7.25 1.63 -2.27
C ILE A 54 6.03 2.55 -2.38
N TYR A 55 5.09 2.18 -3.25
CA TYR A 55 3.80 2.84 -3.30
C TYR A 55 2.84 2.13 -2.36
N VAL A 56 2.19 2.89 -1.48
CA VAL A 56 1.23 2.39 -0.49
C VAL A 56 -0.06 3.19 -0.58
N ALA A 57 -1.20 2.51 -0.42
CA ALA A 57 -2.50 3.14 -0.21
C ALA A 57 -3.16 2.47 1.00
N SER A 58 -3.66 3.27 1.94
CA SER A 58 -4.36 2.74 3.12
C SER A 58 -5.48 3.63 3.60
N ASP A 59 -6.49 3.02 4.21
CA ASP A 59 -7.59 3.65 4.94
C ASP A 59 -7.26 3.93 6.42
N ARG A 60 -6.09 3.47 6.89
CA ARG A 60 -5.65 3.61 8.28
C ARG A 60 -4.16 3.90 8.37
N GLU A 61 -3.72 4.22 9.58
CA GLU A 61 -2.30 4.25 9.88
C GLU A 61 -1.73 2.82 9.90
N LEU A 62 -0.52 2.68 9.37
CA LEU A 62 0.20 1.42 9.29
C LEU A 62 1.43 1.46 10.19
N THR A 63 1.68 0.34 10.86
CA THR A 63 2.94 0.16 11.58
C THR A 63 4.08 -0.19 10.63
N HIS A 64 5.31 0.05 11.06
CA HIS A 64 6.50 -0.30 10.28
C HIS A 64 6.53 -1.80 9.95
N ASP A 65 6.21 -2.66 10.92
CA ASP A 65 6.23 -4.11 10.76
C ASP A 65 5.19 -4.61 9.74
N GLU A 66 4.00 -4.00 9.70
CA GLU A 66 2.99 -4.32 8.69
C GLU A 66 3.47 -4.01 7.27
N VAL A 67 4.14 -2.86 7.10
CA VAL A 67 4.69 -2.44 5.82
C VAL A 67 5.85 -3.36 5.42
N VAL A 68 6.82 -3.59 6.29
CA VAL A 68 7.97 -4.48 6.04
C VAL A 68 7.51 -5.90 5.76
N GLY A 69 6.57 -6.42 6.54
CA GLY A 69 6.01 -7.76 6.34
C GLY A 69 5.33 -7.91 4.98
N ALA A 70 4.61 -6.88 4.52
CA ALA A 70 4.00 -6.88 3.20
C ALA A 70 5.04 -6.75 2.08
N VAL A 71 6.06 -5.89 2.24
CA VAL A 71 7.17 -5.79 1.28
C VAL A 71 7.85 -7.14 1.11
N ASN A 72 8.32 -7.75 2.20
CA ASN A 72 9.01 -9.05 2.15
C ASN A 72 8.18 -10.17 1.54
N LYS A 73 6.84 -10.08 1.63
CA LYS A 73 5.93 -11.08 1.09
C LYS A 73 5.67 -10.90 -0.40
N TYR A 74 5.67 -9.68 -0.91
CA TYR A 74 5.11 -9.36 -2.24
C TYR A 74 6.06 -8.62 -3.20
N LEU A 75 7.19 -8.11 -2.71
CA LEU A 75 8.20 -7.38 -3.48
C LEU A 75 9.55 -8.09 -3.39
#